data_AF-A0A924GZ78-F1
#
_entry.id   AF-A0A924GZ78-F1
#
_cell.length_a   1.000
_cell.length_b   1.000
_cell.length_c   1.000
_cell.angle_alpha   90.00
_cell.angle_beta   90.00
_cell.angle_gamma   90.00
#
_symmetry.space_group_name_H-M   'P 1'
#
loop_
_entity.id
_entity.type
_entity.pdbx_description
1 polymer ?
#
loop_
_entity_poly.entity_id
_entity_poly.type
_entity_poly.pdbx_seq_one_letter_code
_entity_poly.pdbx_strand_id
1 'polypeptide(L)' 'LLQPGSSPTSIGLGFYYRYYPATHSYVGVKDGMVYYLAPASSQQLVAVATLANFLAMARAAGY' A
#
# COMPACT_ATOMS: atom_id res chain seq x y z
N LEU A 1 -13.51 3.42 -0.39
CA LEU A 1 -12.61 4.32 -1.14
C LEU A 1 -11.47 4.75 -0.22
N LEU A 2 -10.23 4.42 -0.56
CA LEU A 2 -9.04 4.93 0.14
C LEU A 2 -8.92 6.42 -0.22
N GLN A 3 -9.25 7.32 0.71
CA GLN A 3 -8.99 8.74 0.50
C GLN A 3 -7.47 9.00 0.59
N PRO A 4 -6.91 9.96 -0.17
CA PRO A 4 -5.55 10.42 0.04
C PRO A 4 -5.48 11.16 1.39
N GLY A 5 -5.41 10.39 2.47
CA GLY A 5 -5.18 10.95 3.80
C GLY A 5 -3.74 11.42 3.90
N SER A 6 -3.55 12.56 4.56
CA SER A 6 -2.29 13.10 5.06
C SER A 6 -1.61 12.21 6.12
N SER A 7 -1.99 10.92 6.23
CA SER A 7 -1.30 9.95 7.06
C SER A 7 0.18 9.93 6.67
N PRO A 8 1.10 10.14 7.61
CA PRO A 8 2.52 10.13 7.30
C PRO A 8 2.95 8.77 6.76
N THR A 9 3.93 8.79 5.84
CA THR A 9 4.63 7.57 5.45
C THR A 9 5.62 7.20 6.55
N SER A 10 5.66 5.93 6.93
CA SER A 10 6.58 5.36 7.92
C SER A 10 7.57 4.39 7.25
N ILE A 11 8.69 4.14 7.91
CA ILE A 11 9.73 3.19 7.47
C ILE A 11 9.94 2.17 8.60
N GLY A 12 9.93 0.88 8.29
CA GLY A 12 10.16 -0.18 9.28
C GLY A 12 10.06 -1.59 8.70
N LEU A 13 10.79 -2.56 9.26
CA LEU A 13 10.81 -3.97 8.81
C LEU A 13 11.16 -4.16 7.32
N GLY A 14 11.86 -3.19 6.72
CA GLY A 14 12.20 -3.13 5.30
C GLY A 14 11.11 -2.55 4.39
N PHE A 15 10.01 -2.04 4.96
CA PHE A 15 8.92 -1.40 4.21
C PHE A 15 8.98 0.11 4.29
N TYR A 16 8.56 0.77 3.20
CA TYR A 16 7.96 2.10 3.22
C TYR A 16 6.46 1.92 3.20
N TYR A 17 5.73 2.37 4.22
CA TYR A 17 4.31 2.06 4.37
C TYR A 17 3.49 3.20 4.96
N ARG A 18 2.18 3.08 4.82
CA ARG A 18 1.20 4.00 5.40
C ARG A 18 0.07 3.23 6.03
N TYR A 19 -0.34 3.66 7.22
CA TYR A 19 -1.53 3.18 7.91
C TYR A 19 -2.74 4.07 7.60
N TYR A 20 -3.88 3.43 7.33
CA TYR A 20 -5.16 4.07 7.08
C TYR A 20 -6.13 3.68 8.20
N PRO A 21 -6.38 4.58 9.19
CA PRO A 21 -7.17 4.25 10.37
C PRO A 21 -8.61 3.86 10.06
N ALA A 22 -9.25 4.52 9.09
CA ALA A 22 -10.65 4.25 8.73
C ALA A 22 -10.91 2.79 8.34
N THR A 23 -9.92 2.15 7.71
CA THR A 23 -10.01 0.76 7.22
C THR A 23 -9.14 -0.20 8.00
N HIS A 24 -8.43 0.29 9.03
CA HIS A 24 -7.42 -0.47 9.78
C HIS A 24 -6.43 -1.19 8.87
N SER A 25 -6.01 -0.54 7.78
CA SER A 25 -5.21 -1.17 6.75
C SER A 25 -3.86 -0.50 6.56
N TYR A 26 -2.85 -1.31 6.25
CA TYR A 26 -1.53 -0.87 5.82
C TYR A 26 -1.37 -1.11 4.33
N VAL A 27 -0.83 -0.11 3.62
CA VAL A 27 -0.30 -0.26 2.27
C VAL A 27 1.18 0.08 2.34
N GLY A 28 2.03 -0.76 1.75
CA GLY A 28 3.47 -0.50 1.76
C GLY A 28 4.19 -1.12 0.60
N VAL A 29 5.45 -0.73 0.44
CA VAL A 29 6.36 -1.24 -0.59
C VAL A 29 7.60 -1.80 0.09
N LYS A 30 8.02 -2.98 -0.34
CA LYS A 30 9.30 -3.62 0.04
C LYS A 30 9.83 -4.37 -1.18
N ASP A 31 11.13 -4.22 -1.46
CA ASP A 31 11.82 -4.92 -2.54
C ASP A 31 11.11 -4.80 -3.92
N GLY A 32 10.55 -3.61 -4.21
CA GLY A 32 9.84 -3.33 -5.46
C GLY A 32 8.43 -3.94 -5.56
N MET A 33 7.94 -4.60 -4.51
CA MET A 33 6.60 -5.19 -4.44
C MET A 33 5.70 -4.38 -3.51
N VAL A 34 4.46 -4.17 -3.94
CA VAL A 34 3.41 -3.52 -3.14
C VAL A 34 2.68 -4.58 -2.34
N TYR A 35 2.51 -4.31 -1.05
CA TYR A 35 1.84 -5.19 -0.11
C TYR A 35 0.65 -4.50 0.55
N TYR A 36 -0.34 -5.30 0.93
CA TYR A 36 -1.52 -4.90 1.68
C TYR A 36 -1.70 -5.79 2.91
N LEU A 37 -2.03 -5.18 4.04
CA LEU A 37 -2.36 -5.87 5.29
C LEU A 37 -3.60 -5.20 5.90
N ALA A 38 -4.67 -5.95 6.09
CA ALA A 38 -5.92 -5.43 6.64
C ALA A 38 -6.76 -6.53 7.29
N PRO A 39 -7.84 -6.19 8.02
CA PRO A 39 -8.83 -7.17 8.45
C PRO A 39 -9.39 -7.98 7.28
N ALA A 40 -9.58 -7.35 6.11
CA ALA A 40 -10.05 -8.02 4.88
C ALA A 40 -9.08 -9.06 4.32
N SER A 41 -7.78 -8.99 4.66
CA SER A 41 -6.79 -10.02 4.33
C SER A 41 -6.57 -11.01 5.48
N SER A 42 -7.50 -11.10 6.44
CA SER A 42 -7.35 -11.91 7.66
C SER A 42 -6.06 -11.62 8.41
N GLN A 43 -5.60 -10.35 8.39
CA GLN A 43 -4.32 -9.91 8.95
C GLN A 43 -3.10 -10.64 8.38
N GLN A 44 -3.19 -11.16 7.16
CA GLN A 44 -2.06 -11.68 6.41
C GLN A 44 -1.52 -10.61 5.47
N LEU A 45 -0.19 -10.61 5.31
CA LEU A 45 0.48 -9.74 4.37
C LEU A 45 0.29 -10.29 2.96
N VAL A 46 -0.43 -9.55 2.12
CA VAL A 46 -0.75 -9.94 0.75
C VAL A 46 0.12 -9.15 -0.22
N ALA A 47 0.81 -9.85 -1.12
CA ALA A 47 1.51 -9.24 -2.23
C ALA A 47 0.48 -8.88 -3.33
N VAL A 48 0.40 -7.60 -3.68
CA VAL A 48 -0.66 -7.08 -4.58
C VAL A 48 -0.16 -7.02 -6.03
N ALA A 49 0.92 -6.30 -6.27
CA ALA A 49 1.58 -6.18 -7.57
C ALA A 49 2.96 -5.54 -7.41
N THR A 50 3.77 -5.57 -8.46
CA THR A 50 5.02 -4.79 -8.47
C THR A 50 4.71 -3.29 -8.45
N LEU A 51 5.62 -2.50 -7.88
CA LEU A 51 5.52 -1.04 -7.91
C LEU A 51 5.52 -0.52 -9.35
N ALA A 52 6.27 -1.18 -10.25
CA ALA A 52 6.31 -0.84 -11.67
C ALA A 52 4.93 -1.00 -12.33
N ASN A 53 4.20 -2.07 -12.03
CA ASN A 53 2.84 -2.27 -12.55
C ASN A 53 1.89 -1.18 -12.03
N PHE A 54 1.97 -0.85 -10.73
CA PHE A 54 1.17 0.25 -10.17
C PHE A 54 1.49 1.60 -10.79
N LEU A 55 2.76 1.90 -11.03
CA LEU A 55 3.17 3.13 -11.72
C LEU A 55 2.61 3.18 -13.14
N ALA A 56 2.67 2.08 -13.89
CA ALA A 56 2.10 2.00 -15.23
C ALA A 56 0.58 2.23 -15.21
N MET A 57 -0.15 1.62 -14.26
CA MET A 57 -1.60 1.82 -14.11
C MET A 57 -1.94 3.26 -13.70
N ALA A 58 -1.19 3.86 -12.78
CA ALA A 58 -1.41 5.24 -12.36
C ALA A 58 -1.23 6.22 -13.54
N ARG A 59 -0.17 6.03 -14.33
CA ARG A 59 0.09 6.81 -15.54
C ARG A 59 -1.04 6.63 -16.58
N ALA A 60 -1.51 5.41 -16.80
CA ALA A 60 -2.62 5.13 -17.70
C ALA A 60 -3.94 5.76 -17.24
N ALA A 61 -4.12 5.92 -15.92
CA ALA A 61 -5.27 6.58 -15.32
C ALA A 61 -5.13 8.11 -15.22
N GLY A 62 -4.01 8.69 -15.66
CA GLY A 62 -3.79 10.14 -15.71
C GLY A 62 -3.37 10.79 -14.37
N TYR A 63 -2.81 10.01 -13.45
CA TYR A 63 -2.17 10.52 -12.22
C TYR A 63 -0.71 10.92 -12.45
#